data_AF-A0A8J2STQ5-F1
#
_entry.id   AF-A0A8J2STQ5-F1
#
_cell.length_a   1.000
_cell.length_b   1.000
_cell.length_c   1.000
_cell.angle_alpha   90.00
_cell.angle_beta   90.00
_cell.angle_gamma   90.00
#
_symmetry.space_group_name_H-M   'P 1'
#
loop_
_entity.id
_entity.type
_entity.pdbx_description
1 polymer ?
#
loop_
_entity_poly.entity_id
_entity_poly.type
_entity_poly.pdbx_seq_one_letter_code
_entity_poly.pdbx_strand_id
1 'polypeptide(L)' 'PEKVELARELLARGAEVDKTDYVDRTALHWACRGVGDASPALVSLLLSAGADVHARTKHTRTIPI' A
#
# COMPACT_ATOMS: atom_id res chain seq x y z
N PRO A 1 -2.72 -12.57 -7.44
CA PRO A 1 -3.85 -12.03 -8.25
C PRO A 1 -5.04 -11.60 -7.36
N GLU A 2 -5.41 -12.38 -6.34
CA GLU A 2 -6.56 -12.09 -5.46
C GLU A 2 -6.41 -10.80 -4.64
N LYS A 3 -5.20 -10.49 -4.14
CA LYS A 3 -4.96 -9.25 -3.38
C LYS A 3 -5.15 -7.97 -4.19
N VAL A 4 -4.88 -8.00 -5.50
CA VAL A 4 -5.05 -6.84 -6.39
C VAL A 4 -6.53 -6.55 -6.60
N GLU A 5 -7.34 -7.59 -6.82
CA GLU A 5 -8.79 -7.44 -6.97
C GLU A 5 -9.43 -6.99 -5.65
N LEU A 6 -9.02 -7.56 -4.52
CA LEU A 6 -9.48 -7.14 -3.19
C LEU A 6 -9.11 -5.68 -2.90
N ALA A 7 -7.90 -5.25 -3.23
CA ALA A 7 -7.49 -3.85 -3.10
C ALA A 7 -8.32 -2.94 -4.02
N ARG A 8 -8.64 -3.38 -5.24
CA ARG A 8 -9.49 -2.63 -6.16
C ARG A 8 -10.91 -2.46 -5.61
N GLU A 9 -11.50 -3.52 -5.06
CA GLU A 9 -12.81 -3.45 -4.40
C GLU A 9 -12.81 -2.53 -3.18
N LEU A 10 -11.77 -2.59 -2.35
CA LEU A 10 -11.63 -1.72 -1.18
C LEU A 10 -11.53 -0.26 -1.59
N LEU A 11 -10.70 0.06 -2.59
CA LEU A 11 -10.59 1.41 -3.14
C LEU A 11 -11.93 1.88 -3.75
N ALA A 12 -12.64 1.01 -4.47
CA ALA A 12 -13.96 1.32 -5.02
C ALA A 12 -15.02 1.59 -3.93
N ARG A 13 -14.87 1.01 -2.74
CA ARG A 13 -15.71 1.29 -1.57
C ARG A 13 -15.30 2.55 -0.79
N GLY A 14 -14.34 3.32 -1.30
CA GLY A 14 -13.85 4.54 -0.65
C GLY A 14 -12.85 4.27 0.47
N ALA A 15 -12.16 3.13 0.45
CA ALA A 15 -11.06 2.90 1.37
C ALA A 15 -9.95 3.95 1.14
N GLU A 16 -9.52 4.59 2.23
CA GLU A 16 -8.39 5.51 2.21
C GLU A 16 -7.11 4.74 1.89
N VAL A 17 -6.49 5.08 0.75
CA VAL A 17 -5.26 4.42 0.27
C VAL A 17 -4.08 4.63 1.22
N ASP A 18 -4.05 5.78 1.89
CA ASP A 18 -3.01 6.17 2.85
C ASP A 18 -3.38 5.86 4.30
N LYS A 19 -4.42 5.05 4.53
CA LYS A 19 -4.71 4.61 5.89
C LYS A 19 -3.51 3.90 6.47
N THR A 20 -3.09 4.39 7.63
CA THR A 20 -1.98 3.84 8.36
C THR A 20 -2.44 2.85 9.42
N ASP A 21 -1.63 1.80 9.59
CA ASP A 21 -1.76 0.88 10.73
C ASP A 21 -1.10 1.47 12.00
N TYR A 22 -1.16 0.78 13.14
CA TYR A 22 -0.58 1.19 14.45
C TYR A 22 0.93 1.52 14.45
N VAL A 23 1.62 1.29 13.33
CA VAL A 23 3.04 1.55 13.08
C VAL A 23 3.28 2.55 11.94
N ASP A 24 2.26 3.30 11.54
CA ASP A 24 2.28 4.23 10.41
C ASP A 24 2.59 3.55 9.06
N ARG A 25 2.18 2.28 8.91
CA ARG A 25 2.32 1.55 7.65
C ARG A 25 1.11 1.77 6.77
N THR A 26 1.32 2.38 5.60
CA THR A 26 0.33 2.47 4.52
C THR A 26 0.23 1.17 3.72
N ALA A 27 -0.81 1.04 2.89
CA ALA A 27 -0.95 -0.08 1.96
C ALA A 27 0.30 -0.25 1.06
N LEU A 28 0.95 0.85 0.68
CA LEU A 28 2.18 0.85 -0.11
C LEU A 28 3.34 0.18 0.63
N HIS A 29 3.49 0.41 1.94
CA HIS A 29 4.50 -0.27 2.76
C HIS A 29 4.32 -1.78 2.77
N TRP A 30 3.07 -2.26 2.85
CA TRP A 30 2.77 -3.68 2.80
C TRP A 30 3.01 -4.28 1.42
N ALA A 31 2.75 -3.52 0.35
CA ALA A 31 3.06 -3.93 -1.02
C ALA A 31 4.58 -4.04 -1.25
N CYS A 32 5.39 -3.14 -0.69
CA CYS A 32 6.85 -3.15 -0.83
C CYS A 32 7.57 -4.14 0.10
N ARG A 33 7.02 -4.47 1.28
CA ARG A 33 7.69 -5.32 2.29
C ARG A 33 7.90 -6.77 1.83
N GLY A 34 7.23 -7.21 0.76
CA GLY A 34 7.51 -8.49 0.11
C GLY A 34 7.27 -9.73 0.96
N VAL A 35 6.53 -9.64 2.08
CA VAL A 35 6.12 -10.83 2.83
C VAL A 35 4.94 -11.46 2.11
N GLY A 36 5.25 -12.33 1.15
CA GLY A 36 4.34 -13.29 0.54
C GLY A 36 4.02 -13.07 -0.94
N ASP A 37 3.91 -11.82 -1.41
CA ASP A 37 3.59 -11.51 -2.82
C ASP A 37 3.78 -10.00 -3.08
N ALA A 38 5.03 -9.54 -3.24
CA ALA A 38 5.28 -8.20 -3.79
C ALA A 38 4.81 -8.18 -5.25
N SER A 39 3.57 -7.81 -5.46
CA SER A 39 2.98 -7.70 -6.80
C SER A 39 3.22 -6.29 -7.32
N PRO A 40 4.07 -6.07 -8.34
CA PRO A 40 4.23 -4.75 -8.94
C PRO A 40 2.89 -4.19 -9.46
N ALA A 41 1.93 -5.07 -9.80
CA ALA A 41 0.56 -4.69 -10.12
C ALA A 41 -0.19 -4.03 -8.94
N LEU A 42 0.03 -4.48 -7.71
CA LEU A 42 -0.58 -3.89 -6.51
C LEU A 42 0.02 -2.50 -6.22
N VAL A 43 1.34 -2.37 -6.40
CA VAL A 43 2.03 -1.07 -6.29
C VAL A 43 1.47 -0.11 -7.34
N SER A 44 1.37 -0.53 -8.60
CA SER A 44 0.80 0.29 -9.68
C SER A 44 -0.65 0.71 -9.41
N LEU A 45 -1.47 -0.19 -8.86
CA LEU A 45 -2.86 0.11 -8.48
C LEU A 45 -2.93 1.16 -7.36
N LEU A 46 -2.12 1.01 -6.31
CA LEU A 46 -2.07 1.95 -5.18
C LEU A 46 -1.54 3.33 -5.63
N LEU A 47 -0.52 3.36 -6.48
CA LEU A 47 -0.02 4.60 -7.09
C LEU A 47 -1.09 5.28 -7.94
N SER A 48 -1.80 4.51 -8.77
CA SER A 48 -2.91 5.02 -9.59
C SER A 48 -4.08 5.54 -8.73
N ALA A 49 -4.24 5.01 -7.52
CA ALA A 49 -5.22 5.46 -6.54
C ALA A 49 -4.77 6.69 -5.73
N GLY A 50 -3.56 7.20 -5.99
CA GLY A 50 -3.02 8.39 -5.31
C GLY A 50 -2.34 8.12 -3.98
N ALA A 51 -1.84 6.89 -3.74
CA ALA A 51 -1.05 6.57 -2.55
C ALA A 51 0.15 7.49 -2.40
N ASP A 52 0.37 8.01 -1.19
CA ASP A 52 1.55 8.80 -0.87
C ASP A 52 2.79 7.91 -0.82
N VAL A 53 3.66 8.10 -1.82
CA VAL A 53 4.97 7.44 -1.93
C VAL A 53 5.96 7.92 -0.88
N HIS A 54 5.71 9.08 -0.28
CA HIS A 54 6.55 9.68 0.74
C HIS A 54 6.07 9.40 2.16
N ALA A 55 5.00 8.61 2.32
CA ALA A 55 4.51 8.21 3.63
C ALA A 55 5.63 7.52 4.43
N ARG A 56 5.77 7.89 5.71
CA ARG A 56 6.83 7.39 6.59
C ARG A 56 6.23 6.55 7.71
N THR A 57 6.75 5.33 7.89
CA THR A 57 6.42 4.54 9.09
C THR A 57 7.09 5.07 10.35
N LYS A 58 6.49 4.78 11.51
CA LYS A 58 7.00 5.10 12.84
C LYS A 58 8.42 4.56 13.10
N HIS A 59 8.79 3.50 12.39
CA HIS A 59 10.09 2.85 12.55
C HIS A 59 11.21 3.52 11.73
N THR A 60 10.95 4.61 11.00
CA THR A 60 11.97 5.37 10.23
C THR A 60 12.84 4.56 9.25
N ARG A 61 12.54 3.27 9.02
CA ARG A 61 13.44 2.33 8.34
C ARG A 61 13.07 2.01 6.89
N THR A 62 11.94 2.49 6.40
CA THR A 62 11.60 2.21 4.99
C THR A 62 10.96 3.42 4.36
N ILE A 63 11.77 4.08 3.55
CA ILE A 63 11.36 4.92 2.43
C ILE A 63 10.94 3.90 1.36
N PRO A 64 9.68 3.83 0.92
CA PRO A 64 9.32 2.97 -0.20
C PRO A 64 9.64 3.68 -1.52
N ILE A 65 10.90 4.08 -1.70
CA ILE A 65 11.56 4.34 -3.00
C ILE A 65 13.07 4.10 -2.84
#